data_AF-A0A812V4Y6-F1
#
_entry.id   AF-A0A812V4Y6-F1
#
_cell.length_a   1.000
_cell.length_b   1.000
_cell.length_c   1.000
_cell.angle_alpha   90.00
_cell.angle_beta   90.00
_cell.angle_gamma   90.00
#
_symmetry.space_group_name_H-M   'P 1'
#
loop_
_entity.id
_entity.type
_entity.pdbx_description
1 polymer ?
#
loop_
_entity_poly.entity_id
_entity_poly.type
_entity_poly.pdbx_seq_one_letter_code
_entity_poly.pdbx_strand_id
1 'polypeptide(L)'
;MVGGYFEQELEYVLCLGPLVLAMWAMPTLHEAVTGQCSGGRQTLISPAEMLQMHGRWMLNKPALQSGEWWRAVSHMFVHKDMDHLLQNLRGMLANGFVAFSEFGWQGPYGVFFCSGILAGLNTPGRAFQTEAQLEGSLPRVPDRLGPVAIPETARGWWDALRHRTAQASAPLVEARTEGCGASAGVSGLMGFGLGTFLYQLWEAESYSSHGGSLGGGRRRDAQRQRTAVESMASLLNLVQSAQFLAEEWRSMKGDAGLTGVDHVGHLT
;
A
#
# COMPACT_ATOMS: atom_id res chain seq x y z
N MET A 1 30.73 17.19 -9.49
CA MET A 1 29.60 16.25 -9.70
C MET A 1 28.56 16.26 -8.58
N VAL A 2 28.63 17.17 -7.58
CA VAL A 2 27.64 17.24 -6.49
C VAL A 2 26.37 18.01 -6.89
N GLY A 3 26.46 18.95 -7.85
CA GLY A 3 25.31 19.76 -8.29
C GLY A 3 24.18 18.95 -8.95
N GLY A 4 24.52 17.96 -9.80
CA GLY A 4 23.50 17.24 -10.57
C GLY A 4 22.61 16.29 -9.75
N TYR A 5 23.09 15.75 -8.63
CA TYR A 5 22.27 14.89 -7.77
C TYR A 5 21.20 15.68 -7.02
N PHE A 6 21.57 16.85 -6.47
CA PHE A 6 20.63 17.72 -5.77
C PHE A 6 19.55 18.29 -6.71
N GLU A 7 19.92 18.64 -7.94
CA GLU A 7 18.97 19.09 -8.98
C GLU A 7 17.96 17.98 -9.31
N GLN A 8 18.41 16.74 -9.47
CA GLN A 8 17.53 15.61 -9.76
C GLN A 8 16.58 15.27 -8.60
N GLU A 9 17.05 15.35 -7.35
CA GLU A 9 16.21 15.18 -6.16
C GLU A 9 15.15 16.29 -6.05
N LEU A 10 15.54 17.54 -6.31
CA LEU A 10 14.61 18.67 -6.32
C LEU A 10 13.57 18.52 -7.43
N GLU A 11 13.97 18.14 -8.64
CA GLU A 11 13.05 17.85 -9.74
C GLU A 11 12.08 16.73 -9.39
N TYR A 12 12.54 15.68 -8.72
CA TYR A 12 11.69 14.59 -8.26
C TYR A 12 10.64 15.06 -7.23
N VAL A 13 11.05 15.87 -6.25
CA VAL A 13 10.12 16.45 -5.27
C VAL A 13 9.08 17.33 -5.95
N LEU A 14 9.50 18.16 -6.92
CA LEU A 14 8.57 18.98 -7.71
C LEU A 14 7.64 18.13 -8.57
N CYS A 15 8.15 17.03 -9.14
CA CYS A 15 7.38 16.07 -9.91
C CYS A 15 6.27 15.43 -9.04
N LEU A 16 6.53 15.10 -7.77
CA LEU A 16 5.50 14.55 -6.88
C LEU A 16 4.53 15.59 -6.33
N GLY A 17 4.89 16.87 -6.35
CA GLY A 17 4.12 17.98 -5.77
C GLY A 17 2.62 17.94 -6.12
N PRO A 18 2.21 17.85 -7.39
CA PRO A 18 0.80 17.78 -7.76
C PRO A 18 0.05 16.60 -7.14
N LEU A 19 0.66 15.42 -7.08
CA LEU A 19 0.05 14.22 -6.52
C LEU A 19 -0.10 14.33 -5.01
N VAL A 20 0.95 14.81 -4.32
CA VAL A 20 0.93 15.11 -2.88
C VAL A 20 -0.15 16.14 -2.55
N LEU A 21 -0.22 17.23 -3.31
CA LEU A 21 -1.22 18.28 -3.11
C LEU A 21 -2.64 17.76 -3.33
N ALA A 22 -2.87 16.96 -4.37
CA ALA A 22 -4.19 16.37 -4.62
C ALA A 22 -4.64 15.45 -3.48
N MET A 23 -3.74 14.60 -2.98
CA MET A 23 -4.02 13.73 -1.82
C MET A 23 -4.23 14.56 -0.54
N TRP A 24 -3.39 15.57 -0.31
CA TRP A 24 -3.47 16.50 0.81
C TRP A 24 -4.62 17.50 0.69
N ALA A 25 -5.34 17.56 -0.43
CA ALA A 25 -6.50 18.43 -0.57
C ALA A 25 -7.82 17.70 -0.27
N MET A 26 -7.79 16.38 -0.15
CA MET A 26 -8.97 15.56 0.14
C MET A 26 -9.11 15.29 1.65
N PRO A 27 -10.29 15.45 2.26
CA PRO A 27 -10.54 14.97 3.60
C PRO A 27 -10.39 13.44 3.67
N THR A 28 -9.83 12.95 4.77
CA THR A 28 -9.85 11.52 5.11
C THR A 28 -11.24 11.10 5.56
N LEU A 29 -11.54 9.80 5.54
CA LEU A 29 -12.82 9.27 6.01
C LEU A 29 -13.02 9.56 7.51
N HIS A 30 -11.96 9.47 8.32
CA HIS A 30 -12.01 9.85 9.73
C HIS A 30 -12.37 11.33 9.93
N GLU A 31 -11.76 12.24 9.17
CA GLU A 31 -12.12 13.67 9.21
C GLU A 31 -13.55 13.91 8.74
N ALA A 32 -14.02 13.17 7.72
CA ALA A 32 -15.40 13.23 7.24
C ALA A 32 -16.41 12.83 8.32
N VAL A 33 -16.10 11.80 9.11
CA VAL A 33 -16.95 11.32 10.23
C VAL A 33 -16.92 12.28 11.42
N THR A 34 -15.75 12.81 11.77
CA THR A 34 -15.60 13.74 12.91
C THR A 34 -16.04 15.17 12.57
N GLY A 35 -16.16 15.49 11.28
CA GLY A 35 -16.49 16.83 10.79
C GLY A 35 -15.36 17.84 10.94
N GLN A 36 -14.16 17.41 11.33
CA GLN A 36 -13.02 18.28 11.60
C GLN A 36 -11.79 17.84 10.80
N CYS A 37 -11.18 18.79 10.07
CA CYS A 37 -9.89 18.55 9.43
C CYS A 37 -8.76 18.62 10.46
N SER A 38 -7.84 17.68 10.38
CA SER A 38 -6.64 17.65 11.21
C SER A 38 -5.75 18.86 10.93
N GLY A 39 -5.31 19.54 11.99
CA GLY A 39 -4.37 20.65 11.90
C GLY A 39 -4.89 21.91 11.17
N GLY A 40 -6.22 22.08 11.03
CA GLY A 40 -6.79 23.25 10.35
C GLY A 40 -6.52 23.30 8.84
N ARG A 41 -6.21 22.14 8.24
CA ARG A 41 -5.93 21.99 6.81
C ARG A 41 -7.10 22.45 5.95
N GLN A 42 -6.79 23.23 4.91
CA GLN A 42 -7.75 23.58 3.86
C GLN A 42 -7.90 22.40 2.88
N THR A 43 -9.14 22.04 2.59
CA THR A 43 -9.50 20.93 1.72
C THR A 43 -10.37 21.44 0.57
N LEU A 44 -10.34 20.74 -0.57
CA LEU A 44 -11.12 21.10 -1.76
C LEU A 44 -12.63 20.92 -1.54
N ILE A 45 -12.99 19.94 -0.71
CA ILE A 45 -14.36 19.66 -0.30
C ILE A 45 -14.38 19.60 1.23
N SER A 46 -15.47 20.07 1.82
CA SER A 46 -15.63 20.00 3.27
C SER A 46 -15.76 18.54 3.75
N PRO A 47 -15.41 18.24 5.02
CA PRO A 47 -15.63 16.92 5.61
C PRO A 47 -17.09 16.44 5.49
N ALA A 48 -18.05 17.36 5.64
CA ALA A 48 -19.47 17.07 5.51
C ALA A 48 -19.84 16.65 4.07
N GLU A 49 -19.32 17.35 3.06
CA GLU A 49 -19.49 16.97 1.65
C GLU A 49 -18.82 15.64 1.34
N MET A 50 -17.61 15.40 1.87
CA MET A 50 -16.93 14.12 1.73
C MET A 50 -17.76 12.98 2.31
N LEU A 51 -18.37 13.15 3.48
CA LEU A 51 -19.25 12.14 4.10
C LEU A 51 -20.48 11.84 3.23
N GLN A 52 -21.07 12.86 2.60
CA GLN A 52 -22.21 12.67 1.69
C GLN A 52 -21.79 12.02 0.35
N MET A 53 -20.56 12.28 -0.10
CA MET A 53 -20.08 11.87 -1.42
C MET A 53 -19.11 10.69 -1.39
N HIS A 54 -18.75 10.13 -0.23
CA HIS A 54 -17.70 9.11 -0.13
C HIS A 54 -17.95 7.92 -1.07
N GLY A 55 -19.19 7.43 -1.12
CA GLY A 55 -19.60 6.35 -2.02
C GLY A 55 -19.51 6.71 -3.51
N ARG A 56 -19.34 7.99 -3.88
CA ARG A 56 -19.03 8.44 -5.26
C ARG A 56 -17.54 8.39 -5.56
N TRP A 57 -16.69 8.64 -4.58
CA TRP A 57 -15.23 8.67 -4.76
C TRP A 57 -14.59 7.29 -4.67
N MET A 58 -15.25 6.36 -3.96
CA MET A 58 -14.79 4.99 -3.75
C MET A 58 -15.06 4.10 -4.96
N LEU A 59 -14.21 3.08 -5.10
CA LEU A 59 -14.31 2.11 -6.16
C LEU A 59 -15.39 1.07 -5.84
N ASN A 60 -16.44 1.02 -6.65
CA ASN A 60 -17.44 -0.05 -6.58
C ASN A 60 -17.78 -0.58 -7.97
N LYS A 61 -18.07 -1.88 -8.03
CA LYS A 61 -18.32 -2.61 -9.29
C LYS A 61 -19.55 -2.09 -10.05
N PRO A 62 -20.69 -1.78 -9.40
CA PRO A 62 -21.85 -1.23 -10.11
C PRO A 62 -21.55 0.09 -10.83
N ALA A 63 -20.80 0.99 -10.20
CA ALA A 63 -20.44 2.28 -10.81
C ALA A 63 -19.46 2.14 -11.98
N LEU A 64 -18.53 1.18 -11.92
CA LEU A 64 -17.68 0.88 -13.08
C LEU A 64 -18.52 0.36 -14.25
N GLN A 65 -19.51 -0.50 -13.98
CA GLN A 65 -20.42 -1.03 -14.99
C GLN A 65 -21.35 0.04 -15.59
N SER A 66 -21.67 1.11 -14.84
CA SER A 66 -22.41 2.27 -15.33
C SER A 66 -21.55 3.27 -16.11
N GLY A 67 -20.25 3.00 -16.29
CA GLY A 67 -19.33 3.83 -17.06
C GLY A 67 -18.57 4.88 -16.25
N GLU A 68 -18.65 4.84 -14.92
CA GLU A 68 -17.93 5.77 -14.02
C GLU A 68 -16.46 5.35 -13.83
N TRP A 69 -15.73 5.15 -14.93
CA TRP A 69 -14.33 4.68 -14.95
C TRP A 69 -13.36 5.59 -14.20
N TRP A 70 -13.69 6.87 -14.07
CA TRP A 70 -12.92 7.84 -13.28
C TRP A 70 -12.75 7.41 -11.81
N ARG A 71 -13.64 6.55 -11.28
CA ARG A 71 -13.53 5.97 -9.93
C ARG A 71 -12.33 5.05 -9.76
N ALA A 72 -11.86 4.44 -10.85
CA ALA A 72 -10.61 3.66 -10.85
C ALA A 72 -9.39 4.55 -10.52
N VAL A 73 -9.51 5.87 -10.64
CA VAL A 73 -8.47 6.83 -10.26
C VAL A 73 -8.82 7.54 -8.96
N SER A 74 -10.06 8.02 -8.82
CA SER A 74 -10.43 8.87 -7.67
C SER A 74 -10.32 8.15 -6.32
N HIS A 75 -10.56 6.85 -6.29
CA HIS A 75 -10.48 6.06 -5.06
C HIS A 75 -9.07 6.08 -4.42
N MET A 76 -8.05 6.32 -5.24
CA MET A 76 -6.65 6.41 -4.80
C MET A 76 -6.37 7.68 -3.99
N PHE A 77 -7.26 8.68 -4.03
CA PHE A 77 -7.10 9.93 -3.28
C PHE A 77 -7.85 9.93 -1.94
N VAL A 78 -8.74 8.96 -1.73
CA VAL A 78 -9.51 8.81 -0.49
C VAL A 78 -8.72 7.97 0.49
N HIS A 79 -8.51 8.47 1.71
CA HIS A 79 -7.70 7.80 2.73
C HIS A 79 -8.52 7.57 3.99
N LYS A 80 -8.23 6.50 4.74
CA LYS A 80 -8.95 6.14 5.98
C LYS A 80 -8.78 7.23 7.04
N ASP A 81 -7.54 7.57 7.32
CA ASP A 81 -7.13 8.54 8.35
C ASP A 81 -5.82 9.23 7.94
N MET A 82 -5.38 10.18 8.78
CA MET A 82 -4.18 10.97 8.50
C MET A 82 -2.90 10.15 8.55
N ASP A 83 -2.83 9.15 9.43
CA ASP A 83 -1.64 8.30 9.52
C ASP A 83 -1.48 7.46 8.25
N HIS A 84 -2.58 6.91 7.73
CA HIS A 84 -2.60 6.17 6.47
C HIS A 84 -2.23 7.05 5.27
N LEU A 85 -2.73 8.28 5.22
CA LEU A 85 -2.32 9.27 4.21
C LEU A 85 -0.81 9.55 4.29
N LEU A 86 -0.30 9.86 5.48
CA LEU A 86 1.12 10.17 5.68
C LEU A 86 2.03 8.98 5.34
N GLN A 87 1.62 7.76 5.67
CA GLN A 87 2.34 6.54 5.28
C GLN A 87 2.40 6.40 3.75
N ASN A 88 1.28 6.59 3.05
CA ASN A 88 1.26 6.55 1.59
C ASN A 88 2.13 7.65 0.97
N LEU A 89 2.10 8.88 1.49
CA LEU A 89 2.95 9.98 1.02
C LEU A 89 4.44 9.68 1.23
N ARG A 90 4.82 9.14 2.40
CA ARG A 90 6.20 8.72 2.68
C ARG A 90 6.65 7.58 1.77
N GLY A 91 5.80 6.57 1.60
CA GLY A 91 6.08 5.43 0.73
C GLY A 91 6.23 5.86 -0.72
N MET A 92 5.38 6.75 -1.20
CA MET A 92 5.48 7.34 -2.54
C MET A 92 6.78 8.13 -2.72
N LEU A 93 7.13 9.00 -1.75
CA LEU A 93 8.36 9.79 -1.79
C LEU A 93 9.60 8.90 -1.78
N ALA A 94 9.64 7.86 -0.96
CA ALA A 94 10.78 6.95 -0.87
C ALA A 94 10.95 6.09 -2.14
N ASN A 95 9.85 5.56 -2.67
CA ASN A 95 9.90 4.52 -3.71
C ASN A 95 9.70 5.06 -5.14
N GLY A 96 9.12 6.24 -5.31
CA GLY A 96 8.89 6.84 -6.62
C GLY A 96 10.16 7.27 -7.33
N PHE A 97 11.27 7.46 -6.61
CA PHE A 97 12.52 7.97 -7.18
C PHE A 97 13.10 7.02 -8.22
N VAL A 98 12.97 5.70 -8.02
CA VAL A 98 13.47 4.71 -9.00
C VAL A 98 12.69 4.78 -10.30
N ALA A 99 11.37 4.97 -10.24
CA ALA A 99 10.57 5.17 -11.45
C ALA A 99 10.91 6.51 -12.13
N PHE A 100 11.20 7.56 -11.35
CA PHE A 100 11.63 8.85 -11.86
C PHE A 100 13.00 8.81 -12.53
N SER A 101 13.98 8.09 -11.98
CA SER A 101 15.32 7.99 -12.56
C SER A 101 15.31 7.28 -13.91
N GLU A 102 14.40 6.33 -14.12
CA GLU A 102 14.29 5.56 -15.36
C GLU A 102 13.47 6.28 -16.44
N PHE A 103 12.35 6.92 -16.06
CA PHE A 103 11.37 7.44 -17.02
C PHE A 103 11.06 8.93 -16.85
N GLY A 104 11.81 9.65 -16.01
CA GLY A 104 11.55 11.06 -15.70
C GLY A 104 10.19 11.26 -15.06
N TRP A 105 9.53 12.38 -15.41
CA TRP A 105 8.26 12.78 -14.81
C TRP A 105 7.14 11.76 -15.04
N GLN A 106 7.18 10.99 -16.12
CA GLN A 106 6.13 10.02 -16.46
C GLN A 106 6.20 8.77 -15.59
N GLY A 107 7.39 8.40 -15.11
CA GLY A 107 7.64 7.15 -14.39
C GLY A 107 6.77 6.99 -13.13
N PRO A 108 6.90 7.90 -12.14
CA PRO A 108 6.16 7.79 -10.89
C PRO A 108 4.65 7.77 -11.12
N TYR A 109 4.13 8.64 -11.99
CA TYR A 109 2.70 8.72 -12.29
C TYR A 109 2.19 7.45 -13.00
N GLY A 110 2.94 6.98 -14.00
CA GLY A 110 2.57 5.79 -14.76
C GLY A 110 2.52 4.55 -13.88
N VAL A 111 3.56 4.31 -13.09
CA VAL A 111 3.60 3.16 -12.17
C VAL A 111 2.50 3.30 -11.10
N PHE A 112 2.39 4.47 -10.46
CA PHE A 112 1.41 4.70 -9.41
C PHE A 112 -0.03 4.46 -9.88
N PHE A 113 -0.45 5.11 -10.97
CA PHE A 113 -1.82 4.98 -11.46
C PHE A 113 -2.11 3.62 -12.07
N CYS A 114 -1.20 3.05 -12.87
CA CYS A 114 -1.41 1.73 -13.45
C CYS A 114 -1.55 0.67 -12.35
N SER A 115 -0.67 0.67 -11.35
CA SER A 115 -0.76 -0.29 -10.25
C SER A 115 -2.02 -0.09 -9.41
N GLY A 116 -2.40 1.15 -9.12
CA GLY A 116 -3.64 1.45 -8.40
C GLY A 116 -4.90 1.01 -9.14
N ILE A 117 -4.99 1.31 -10.44
CA ILE A 117 -6.11 0.90 -11.30
C ILE A 117 -6.18 -0.63 -11.38
N LEU A 118 -5.06 -1.29 -11.70
CA LEU A 118 -5.03 -2.75 -11.84
C LEU A 118 -5.40 -3.45 -10.53
N ALA A 119 -4.91 -2.97 -9.40
CA ALA A 119 -5.29 -3.51 -8.09
C ALA A 119 -6.76 -3.26 -7.77
N GLY A 120 -7.29 -2.07 -8.05
CA GLY A 120 -8.69 -1.75 -7.86
C GLY A 120 -9.62 -2.63 -8.70
N LEU A 121 -9.21 -2.93 -9.93
CA LEU A 121 -9.95 -3.82 -10.85
C LEU A 121 -9.76 -5.31 -10.54
N ASN A 122 -8.79 -5.68 -9.71
CA ASN A 122 -8.50 -7.06 -9.32
C ASN A 122 -9.55 -7.60 -8.33
N THR A 123 -10.75 -7.85 -8.85
CA THR A 123 -11.90 -8.41 -8.10
C THR A 123 -11.58 -9.75 -7.42
N PRO A 124 -10.87 -10.70 -8.07
CA PRO A 124 -10.48 -11.96 -7.42
C PRO A 124 -9.50 -11.75 -6.26
N GLY A 125 -8.53 -10.85 -6.43
CA GLY A 125 -7.58 -10.51 -5.36
C GLY A 125 -8.26 -9.89 -4.14
N ARG A 126 -9.24 -9.01 -4.35
CA ARG A 126 -10.04 -8.44 -3.25
C ARG A 126 -10.90 -9.49 -2.53
N ALA A 127 -11.48 -10.44 -3.28
CA ALA A 127 -12.23 -11.53 -2.69
C ALA A 127 -11.33 -12.39 -1.79
N PHE A 128 -10.14 -12.77 -2.29
CA PHE A 128 -9.14 -13.51 -1.52
C PHE A 128 -8.67 -12.73 -0.27
N GLN A 129 -8.41 -11.43 -0.41
CA GLN A 129 -8.00 -10.58 0.72
C GLN A 129 -9.10 -10.49 1.79
N THR A 130 -10.35 -10.33 1.37
CA THR A 130 -11.51 -10.28 2.27
C THR A 130 -11.71 -11.63 2.97
N GLU A 131 -11.55 -12.73 2.24
CA GLU A 131 -11.60 -14.09 2.81
C GLU A 131 -10.48 -14.32 3.83
N ALA A 132 -9.24 -13.95 3.51
CA ALA A 132 -8.10 -14.05 4.41
C ALA A 132 -8.25 -13.18 5.67
N GLN A 133 -8.77 -11.95 5.53
CA GLN A 133 -9.08 -11.07 6.67
C GLN A 133 -10.19 -11.63 7.54
N LEU A 134 -11.25 -12.19 6.93
CA LEU A 134 -12.30 -12.87 7.68
C LEU A 134 -11.74 -14.08 8.41
N GLU A 135 -10.92 -14.91 7.77
CA GLU A 135 -10.29 -16.08 8.41
C GLU A 135 -9.38 -15.70 9.57
N GLY A 136 -8.57 -14.65 9.43
CA GLY A 136 -7.65 -14.14 10.45
C GLY A 136 -8.36 -13.48 11.64
N SER A 137 -9.45 -12.76 11.37
CA SER A 137 -10.26 -12.07 12.40
C SER A 137 -11.10 -13.03 13.24
N LEU A 138 -11.20 -14.32 12.86
CA LEU A 138 -12.00 -15.28 13.59
C LEU A 138 -11.23 -15.83 14.80
N PRO A 139 -11.75 -15.66 16.02
CA PRO A 139 -11.09 -16.18 17.21
C PRO A 139 -10.96 -17.70 17.14
N ARG A 140 -9.72 -18.19 17.19
CA ARG A 140 -9.44 -19.63 17.26
C ARG A 140 -9.89 -20.17 18.61
N VAL A 141 -10.57 -21.32 18.60
CA VAL A 141 -10.86 -22.05 19.84
C VAL A 141 -9.53 -22.45 20.45
N PRO A 142 -9.21 -22.04 21.69
CA PRO A 142 -8.03 -22.55 22.36
C PRO A 142 -8.22 -24.05 22.62
N ASP A 143 -7.19 -24.86 22.38
CA ASP A 143 -7.30 -26.31 22.58
C ASP A 143 -7.62 -26.70 24.03
N ARG A 144 -7.31 -25.80 24.96
CA ARG A 144 -7.54 -25.95 26.41
C ARG A 144 -7.91 -24.62 27.06
N LEU A 145 -8.77 -24.68 28.07
CA LEU A 145 -9.03 -23.60 29.03
C LEU A 145 -8.36 -23.99 30.36
N GLY A 146 -7.13 -23.53 30.55
CA GLY A 146 -6.29 -24.00 31.67
C GLY A 146 -5.99 -25.50 31.57
N PRO A 147 -6.25 -26.32 32.60
CA PRO A 147 -6.00 -27.76 32.56
C PRO A 147 -7.10 -28.56 31.83
N VAL A 148 -8.23 -27.94 31.47
CA VAL A 148 -9.40 -28.65 30.91
C VAL A 148 -9.36 -28.62 29.38
N ALA A 149 -9.45 -29.80 28.76
CA ALA A 149 -9.62 -29.93 27.31
C ALA A 149 -11.07 -29.57 26.92
N ILE A 150 -11.23 -28.76 25.88
CA ILE A 150 -12.56 -28.36 25.41
C ILE A 150 -13.22 -29.55 24.69
N PRO A 151 -14.43 -29.99 25.11
CA PRO A 151 -15.16 -31.09 24.46
C PRO A 151 -15.48 -30.79 22.99
N GLU A 152 -15.54 -31.82 22.14
CA GLU A 152 -15.86 -31.67 20.70
C GLU A 152 -17.22 -31.03 20.45
N THR A 153 -18.20 -31.29 21.31
CA THR A 153 -19.51 -30.63 21.26
C THR A 153 -19.36 -29.12 21.48
N ALA A 154 -18.60 -28.68 22.47
CA ALA A 154 -18.33 -27.26 22.71
C ALA A 154 -17.56 -26.60 21.54
N ARG A 155 -16.67 -27.35 20.86
CA ARG A 155 -16.04 -26.89 19.61
C ARG A 155 -17.07 -26.67 18.51
N GLY A 156 -17.98 -27.62 18.28
CA GLY A 156 -19.04 -27.48 17.27
C GLY A 156 -19.96 -26.29 17.51
N TRP A 157 -20.30 -26.01 18.77
CA TRP A 157 -21.05 -24.80 19.13
C TRP A 157 -20.25 -23.52 18.90
N TRP A 158 -18.95 -23.54 19.19
CA TRP A 158 -18.06 -22.41 18.93
C TRP A 158 -17.87 -22.15 17.44
N ASP A 159 -17.71 -23.19 16.63
CA ASP A 159 -17.59 -23.08 15.17
C ASP A 159 -18.88 -22.55 14.54
N ALA A 160 -20.05 -22.96 15.05
CA ALA A 160 -21.34 -22.42 14.61
C ALA A 160 -21.50 -20.93 14.99
N LEU A 161 -21.11 -20.54 16.20
CA LEU A 161 -21.09 -19.15 16.64
C LEU A 161 -20.11 -18.33 15.79
N ARG A 162 -18.91 -18.87 15.55
CA ARG A 162 -17.86 -18.30 14.70
C ARG A 162 -18.38 -18.02 13.30
N HIS A 163 -19.04 -18.98 12.66
CA HIS A 163 -19.61 -18.81 11.32
C HIS A 163 -20.69 -17.73 11.28
N ARG A 164 -21.58 -17.69 12.29
CA ARG A 164 -22.62 -16.66 12.38
C ARG A 164 -22.05 -15.27 12.62
N THR A 165 -21.03 -15.15 13.47
CA THR A 165 -20.32 -13.89 13.70
C THR A 165 -19.61 -13.44 12.43
N ALA A 166 -18.95 -14.34 11.69
CA ALA A 166 -18.33 -14.04 10.40
C ALA A 166 -19.36 -13.56 9.36
N GLN A 167 -20.52 -14.22 9.27
CA GLN A 167 -21.59 -13.81 8.35
C GLN A 167 -22.19 -12.45 8.73
N ALA A 168 -22.31 -12.16 10.04
CA ALA A 168 -22.81 -10.87 10.51
C ALA A 168 -21.77 -9.74 10.33
N SER A 169 -20.47 -10.05 10.45
CA SER A 169 -19.39 -9.09 10.27
C SER A 169 -18.95 -8.92 8.82
N ALA A 170 -19.21 -9.91 7.95
CA ALA A 170 -18.88 -9.87 6.52
C ALA A 170 -19.30 -8.57 5.81
N PRO A 171 -20.54 -8.06 5.92
CA PRO A 171 -20.92 -6.80 5.27
C PRO A 171 -20.18 -5.58 5.85
N LEU A 172 -19.81 -5.60 7.14
CA LEU A 172 -19.00 -4.54 7.75
C LEU A 172 -17.54 -4.60 7.29
N VAL A 173 -16.99 -5.81 7.10
CA VAL A 173 -15.66 -6.03 6.55
C VAL A 173 -15.64 -5.70 5.05
N GLU A 174 -16.68 -6.03 4.31
CA GLU A 174 -16.84 -5.72 2.88
C GLU A 174 -16.97 -4.20 2.64
N ALA A 175 -17.71 -3.50 3.50
CA ALA A 175 -17.74 -2.03 3.51
C ALA A 175 -16.37 -1.42 3.85
N ARG A 176 -15.56 -2.10 4.68
CA ARG A 176 -14.17 -1.71 4.99
C ARG A 176 -13.17 -2.04 3.87
N THR A 177 -13.45 -3.05 3.03
CA THR A 177 -12.64 -3.40 1.86
C THR A 177 -13.12 -2.72 0.58
N GLU A 178 -14.12 -1.84 0.64
CA GLU A 178 -14.39 -0.88 -0.44
C GLU A 178 -13.09 -0.12 -0.72
N GLY A 179 -12.56 -0.31 -1.93
CA GLY A 179 -11.21 0.10 -2.28
C GLY A 179 -11.07 1.61 -2.15
N CYS A 180 -10.46 2.05 -1.06
CA CYS A 180 -10.01 3.40 -0.85
C CYS A 180 -8.53 3.36 -0.48
N GLY A 181 -7.79 4.36 -0.96
CA GLY A 181 -6.40 4.54 -0.61
C GLY A 181 -5.47 4.35 -1.80
N ALA A 182 -4.33 5.02 -1.69
CA ALA A 182 -3.25 4.98 -2.66
C ALA A 182 -2.32 3.78 -2.50
N SER A 183 -2.52 2.93 -1.49
CA SER A 183 -1.55 1.93 -1.05
C SER A 183 -1.18 0.96 -2.17
N ALA A 184 -2.11 0.60 -3.05
CA ALA A 184 -1.78 -0.22 -4.23
C ALA A 184 -0.85 0.48 -5.23
N GLY A 185 -1.02 1.80 -5.43
CA GLY A 185 -0.12 2.60 -6.26
C GLY A 185 1.26 2.72 -5.62
N VAL A 186 1.32 2.92 -4.30
CA VAL A 186 2.59 2.95 -3.54
C VAL A 186 3.31 1.60 -3.59
N SER A 187 2.59 0.50 -3.36
CA SER A 187 3.11 -0.87 -3.52
C SER A 187 3.59 -1.15 -4.95
N GLY A 188 2.93 -0.56 -5.95
CA GLY A 188 3.38 -0.58 -7.34
C GLY A 188 4.76 0.06 -7.53
N LEU A 189 4.98 1.24 -6.95
CA LEU A 189 6.27 1.93 -6.98
C LEU A 189 7.36 1.12 -6.26
N MET A 190 7.03 0.54 -5.11
CA MET A 190 7.92 -0.38 -4.39
C MET A 190 8.29 -1.60 -5.25
N GLY A 191 7.29 -2.25 -5.85
CA GLY A 191 7.48 -3.41 -6.71
C GLY A 191 8.30 -3.10 -7.96
N PHE A 192 8.10 -1.93 -8.56
CA PHE A 192 8.91 -1.44 -9.68
C PHE A 192 10.37 -1.27 -9.24
N GLY A 193 10.62 -0.58 -8.13
CA GLY A 193 11.97 -0.39 -7.60
C GLY A 193 12.69 -1.70 -7.31
N LEU A 194 11.98 -2.67 -6.72
CA LEU A 194 12.49 -4.03 -6.51
C LEU A 194 12.83 -4.74 -7.82
N GLY A 195 11.93 -4.68 -8.81
CA GLY A 195 12.14 -5.29 -10.12
C GLY A 195 13.40 -4.75 -10.81
N THR A 196 13.58 -3.42 -10.80
CA THR A 196 14.77 -2.77 -11.34
C THR A 196 16.05 -3.21 -10.62
N PHE A 197 16.03 -3.29 -9.29
CA PHE A 197 17.17 -3.76 -8.51
C PHE A 197 17.56 -5.20 -8.86
N LEU A 198 16.59 -6.12 -8.92
CA LEU A 198 16.85 -7.52 -9.27
C LEU A 198 17.40 -7.66 -10.70
N TYR A 199 16.89 -6.84 -11.62
CA TYR A 199 17.40 -6.78 -13.00
C TYR A 199 18.86 -6.33 -13.05
N GLN A 200 19.21 -5.25 -12.33
CA GLN A 200 20.59 -4.75 -12.24
C GLN A 200 21.55 -5.77 -11.61
N LEU A 201 21.09 -6.49 -10.57
CA LEU A 201 21.88 -7.55 -9.94
C LEU A 201 22.15 -8.69 -10.92
N TRP A 202 21.11 -9.15 -11.62
CA TRP A 202 21.23 -10.21 -12.63
C TRP A 202 22.16 -9.80 -13.79
N GLU A 203 22.07 -8.55 -14.24
CA GLU A 203 22.94 -7.99 -15.28
C GLU A 203 24.40 -7.97 -14.81
N ALA A 204 24.67 -7.51 -13.59
CA ALA A 204 26.01 -7.46 -13.01
C ALA A 204 26.66 -8.86 -12.87
N GLU A 205 25.89 -9.87 -12.48
CA GLU A 205 26.35 -11.26 -12.44
C GLU A 205 26.62 -11.80 -13.86
N SER A 206 25.70 -11.58 -14.80
CA SER A 206 25.79 -12.07 -16.17
C SER A 206 27.03 -11.54 -16.91
N TYR A 207 27.36 -10.26 -16.72
CA TYR A 207 28.58 -9.65 -17.27
C TYR A 207 29.86 -10.12 -16.56
N SER A 208 29.80 -10.45 -15.28
CA SER A 208 30.94 -10.99 -14.53
C SER A 208 31.30 -12.40 -14.98
N SER A 209 30.32 -13.20 -15.43
CA SER A 209 30.52 -14.55 -15.95
C SER A 209 31.06 -14.60 -17.39
N HIS A 210 30.88 -13.55 -18.21
CA HIS A 210 31.27 -13.53 -19.63
C HIS A 210 32.54 -12.70 -19.95
N GLY A 211 33.15 -12.03 -18.96
CA GLY A 211 34.17 -10.99 -19.19
C GLY A 211 35.61 -11.36 -18.85
N GLY A 212 36.20 -12.33 -19.58
CA GLY A 212 37.65 -12.59 -19.57
C GLY A 212 38.48 -11.43 -20.14
N SER A 213 39.60 -11.15 -19.46
CA SER A 213 40.84 -10.50 -19.93
C SER A 213 40.86 -9.02 -20.38
N LEU A 214 41.63 -8.25 -19.61
CA LEU A 214 42.50 -7.11 -19.99
C LEU A 214 41.87 -5.74 -20.35
N GLY A 215 42.10 -4.75 -19.48
CA GLY A 215 42.25 -3.34 -19.89
C GLY A 215 41.39 -2.29 -19.17
N GLY A 216 40.37 -2.67 -18.40
CA GLY A 216 39.32 -1.74 -17.94
C GLY A 216 39.25 -1.40 -16.45
N GLY A 217 40.31 -1.59 -15.65
CA GLY A 217 40.25 -1.54 -14.17
C GLY A 217 39.52 -0.32 -13.60
N ARG A 218 39.91 0.90 -13.98
CA ARG A 218 39.26 2.13 -13.50
C ARG A 218 37.79 2.30 -13.93
N ARG A 219 37.41 1.81 -15.10
CA ARG A 219 36.02 1.85 -15.58
C ARG A 219 35.17 0.80 -14.85
N ARG A 220 35.72 -0.39 -14.61
CA ARG A 220 35.09 -1.44 -13.80
C ARG A 220 34.91 -1.01 -12.34
N ASP A 221 35.88 -0.32 -11.75
CA ASP A 221 35.80 0.14 -10.35
C ASP A 221 34.79 1.29 -10.18
N ALA A 222 34.75 2.24 -11.10
CA ALA A 222 33.75 3.32 -11.09
C ALA A 222 32.33 2.78 -11.33
N GLN A 223 32.17 1.80 -12.22
CA GLN A 223 30.89 1.14 -12.45
C GLN A 223 30.48 0.29 -11.25
N ARG A 224 31.39 -0.46 -10.63
CA ARG A 224 31.15 -1.19 -9.37
C ARG A 224 30.78 -0.27 -8.22
N GLN A 225 31.41 0.90 -8.08
CA GLN A 225 31.05 1.87 -7.04
C GLN A 225 29.66 2.48 -7.27
N ARG A 226 29.29 2.81 -8.52
CA ARG A 226 27.92 3.23 -8.84
C ARG A 226 26.91 2.12 -8.53
N THR A 227 27.15 0.91 -9.05
CA THR A 227 26.31 -0.26 -8.77
C THR A 227 26.22 -0.54 -7.27
N ALA A 228 27.28 -0.33 -6.48
CA ALA A 228 27.26 -0.54 -5.04
C ALA A 228 26.39 0.50 -4.30
N VAL A 229 26.49 1.78 -4.67
CA VAL A 229 25.66 2.84 -4.08
C VAL A 229 24.19 2.68 -4.49
N GLU A 230 23.93 2.41 -5.77
CA GLU A 230 22.59 2.13 -6.30
C GLU A 230 22.00 0.85 -5.69
N SER A 231 22.81 -0.19 -5.51
CA SER A 231 22.43 -1.42 -4.79
C SER A 231 22.11 -1.16 -3.33
N MET A 232 22.85 -0.28 -2.66
CA MET A 232 22.62 0.02 -1.24
C MET A 232 21.36 0.86 -1.04
N ALA A 233 21.11 1.85 -1.91
CA ALA A 233 19.85 2.59 -1.93
C ALA A 233 18.67 1.66 -2.24
N SER A 234 18.83 0.76 -3.20
CA SER A 234 17.83 -0.26 -3.53
C SER A 234 17.59 -1.25 -2.40
N LEU A 235 18.63 -1.65 -1.67
CA LEU A 235 18.52 -2.52 -0.49
C LEU A 235 17.80 -1.81 0.66
N LEU A 236 18.07 -0.53 0.89
CA LEU A 236 17.34 0.27 1.88
C LEU A 236 15.86 0.40 1.49
N ASN A 237 15.57 0.64 0.21
CA ASN A 237 14.21 0.64 -0.31
C ASN A 237 13.54 -0.74 -0.20
N LEU A 238 14.29 -1.83 -0.41
CA LEU A 238 13.82 -3.21 -0.19
C LEU A 238 13.46 -3.44 1.26
N VAL A 239 14.30 -3.04 2.21
CA VAL A 239 14.04 -3.19 3.65
C VAL A 239 12.81 -2.39 4.06
N GLN A 240 12.67 -1.15 3.59
CA GLN A 240 11.48 -0.34 3.83
C GLN A 240 10.22 -0.94 3.19
N SER A 241 10.33 -1.47 1.97
CA SER A 241 9.24 -2.16 1.27
C SER A 241 8.85 -3.45 1.98
N ALA A 242 9.82 -4.23 2.46
CA ALA A 242 9.59 -5.46 3.22
C ALA A 242 8.95 -5.16 4.58
N GLN A 243 9.37 -4.08 5.24
CA GLN A 243 8.73 -3.62 6.47
C GLN A 243 7.28 -3.21 6.22
N PHE A 244 7.03 -2.39 5.20
CA PHE A 244 5.69 -1.98 4.79
C PHE A 244 4.80 -3.19 4.44
N LEU A 245 5.31 -4.11 3.61
CA LEU A 245 4.59 -5.34 3.25
C LEU A 245 4.36 -6.23 4.47
N ALA A 246 5.29 -6.29 5.42
CA ALA A 246 5.11 -7.03 6.66
C ALA A 246 4.07 -6.39 7.59
N GLU A 247 4.01 -5.05 7.66
CA GLU A 247 3.00 -4.30 8.39
C GLU A 247 1.61 -4.49 7.77
N GLU A 248 1.50 -4.35 6.45
CA GLU A 248 0.28 -4.64 5.67
C GLU A 248 -0.15 -6.10 5.84
N TRP A 249 0.79 -7.05 5.78
CA TRP A 249 0.49 -8.47 5.97
C TRP A 249 0.02 -8.78 7.39
N ARG A 250 0.64 -8.18 8.42
CA ARG A 250 0.19 -8.30 9.82
C ARG A 250 -1.18 -7.67 10.00
N SER A 251 -1.45 -6.53 9.36
CA SER A 251 -2.77 -5.90 9.34
C SER A 251 -3.81 -6.81 8.68
N MET A 252 -3.50 -7.39 7.51
CA MET A 252 -4.37 -8.35 6.83
C MET A 252 -4.63 -9.62 7.63
N LYS A 253 -3.66 -10.09 8.42
CA LYS A 253 -3.82 -11.23 9.32
C LYS A 253 -4.52 -10.93 10.65
N GLY A 254 -4.70 -9.65 11.00
CA GLY A 254 -5.21 -9.24 12.30
C GLY A 254 -4.19 -9.31 13.44
N ASP A 255 -2.92 -9.66 13.16
CA ASP A 255 -1.87 -9.90 14.16
C ASP A 255 -1.46 -8.64 14.94
N ALA A 256 -1.86 -7.44 14.48
CA ALA A 256 -1.54 -6.16 15.12
C ALA A 256 -2.44 -5.79 16.31
N GLY A 257 -3.56 -6.51 16.52
CA GLY A 257 -4.43 -6.30 17.67
C GLY A 257 -4.16 -7.30 18.80
N LEU A 258 -4.21 -6.87 20.07
CA LEU A 258 -4.16 -7.74 21.27
C LEU A 258 -5.20 -8.88 21.28
N THR A 259 -6.14 -8.91 20.34
CA THR A 259 -7.19 -9.93 20.17
C THR A 259 -7.19 -10.60 18.80
N GLY A 260 -6.25 -10.31 17.90
CA GLY A 260 -6.33 -10.74 16.50
C GLY A 260 -7.38 -9.98 15.66
N VAL A 261 -7.99 -8.95 16.25
CA VAL A 261 -8.96 -8.05 15.60
C VAL A 261 -8.35 -6.65 15.62
N ASP A 262 -8.41 -5.96 14.49
CA ASP A 262 -7.98 -4.55 14.39
C ASP A 262 -8.77 -3.69 15.39
N HIS A 263 -8.12 -3.34 16.52
CA HIS A 263 -8.71 -2.58 17.63
C HIS A 263 -9.05 -1.13 17.28
N VAL A 264 -8.75 -0.70 16.05
CA VAL A 264 -9.22 0.59 15.51
C VAL A 264 -10.75 0.68 15.49
N GLY A 265 -11.46 -0.45 15.60
CA GLY A 265 -12.92 -0.52 15.72
C GLY A 265 -13.51 -0.51 17.15
N HIS A 266 -12.71 -0.42 18.23
CA HIS A 266 -13.26 -0.35 19.59
C HIS A 266 -13.62 1.06 20.07
N LEU A 267 -13.64 2.05 19.16
CA LEU A 267 -14.11 3.41 19.42
C LEU A 267 -15.09 3.89 18.34
N THR A 268 -16.12 3.10 18.02
CA THR A 268 -17.49 3.53 17.63
C THR A 268 -18.39 2.31 17.56
#